data_AF-A0A916YK26-F1
#
_entry.id   AF-A0A916YK26-F1
#
_cell.length_a   1.000
_cell.length_b   1.000
_cell.length_c   1.000
_cell.angle_alpha   90.00
_cell.angle_beta   90.00
_cell.angle_gamma   90.00
#
_symmetry.space_group_name_H-M   'P 1'
#
loop_
_entity.id
_entity.type
_entity.pdbx_description
1 polymer ?
#
loop_
_entity_poly.entity_id
_entity_poly.type
_entity_poly.pdbx_seq_one_letter_code
_entity_poly.pdbx_strand_id
1 'polypeptide(L)'
;MKTTGNVMRNAGKLALVATAPAMLLAGCKPPAEPDPEPTETALPEATESPISILRETPEPIVEDLLPTEPFEQTIPFADGGADISEEAAEKIKSVIESKQFKLGGAITLWGHTDSSGNDEANLRASKRRAEAVAALLEEAGADPERITIIAMGEMLAIAPNAKLDGTPDEEGRAKNRRVEVSISPPEQDDEETAKTPDDVASDAPAEAPAT
;
A
#
# COMPACT_ATOMS: atom_id res chain seq x y z
N MET A 1 -12.44 72.41 11.99
CA MET A 1 -12.61 73.01 10.64
C MET A 1 -13.13 71.94 9.67
N LYS A 2 -13.57 72.32 8.46
CA LYS A 2 -13.87 71.40 7.34
C LYS A 2 -12.86 71.58 6.21
N THR A 3 -12.35 70.49 5.64
CA THR A 3 -11.87 70.36 4.24
C THR A 3 -11.65 68.86 4.00
N THR A 4 -12.49 68.18 3.21
CA THR A 4 -12.47 68.08 1.73
C THR A 4 -11.27 67.28 1.22
N GLY A 5 -11.53 66.07 0.69
CA GLY A 5 -10.57 65.26 -0.07
C GLY A 5 -10.91 65.27 -1.58
N ASN A 6 -10.32 64.35 -2.35
CA ASN A 6 -10.79 64.06 -3.72
C ASN A 6 -10.55 62.59 -4.12
N VAL A 7 -11.31 62.13 -5.11
CA VAL A 7 -11.23 60.81 -5.77
C VAL A 7 -10.57 60.99 -7.14
N MET A 8 -9.86 59.97 -7.63
CA MET A 8 -9.58 59.85 -9.07
C MET A 8 -9.76 58.40 -9.53
N ARG A 9 -10.24 58.20 -10.75
CA ARG A 9 -10.53 56.89 -11.37
C ARG A 9 -9.94 56.87 -12.78
N ASN A 10 -9.45 55.71 -13.24
CA ASN A 10 -9.36 55.34 -14.65
C ASN A 10 -9.66 53.83 -14.74
N ALA A 11 -10.57 53.28 -15.56
CA ALA A 11 -11.19 53.67 -16.83
C ALA A 11 -10.42 53.24 -18.09
N GLY A 12 -10.58 51.95 -18.46
CA GLY A 12 -10.41 51.39 -19.81
C GLY A 12 -11.65 50.55 -20.14
N LYS A 13 -12.11 50.51 -21.40
CA LYS A 13 -13.48 50.06 -21.75
C LYS A 13 -13.64 49.69 -23.24
N LEU A 14 -14.71 48.94 -23.57
CA LEU A 14 -15.18 48.49 -24.91
C LEU A 14 -14.29 47.42 -25.58
N ALA A 15 -14.78 46.52 -26.45
CA ALA A 15 -16.15 46.03 -26.80
C ALA A 15 -15.98 44.61 -27.40
N LEU A 16 -16.80 43.58 -27.15
CA LEU A 16 -18.21 43.35 -27.51
C LEU A 16 -18.51 43.33 -29.02
N VAL A 17 -18.65 42.12 -29.57
CA VAL A 17 -19.61 41.73 -30.64
C VAL A 17 -20.04 40.28 -30.34
N ALA A 18 -21.31 39.92 -30.61
CA ALA A 18 -21.79 38.53 -30.50
C ALA A 18 -22.86 38.26 -31.58
N THR A 19 -22.82 37.10 -32.23
CA THR A 19 -23.81 36.67 -33.22
C THR A 19 -23.83 35.14 -33.40
N ALA A 20 -25.02 34.57 -33.43
CA ALA A 20 -25.36 33.24 -33.99
C ALA A 20 -26.51 33.44 -35.01
N PRO A 21 -26.81 32.49 -35.93
CA PRO A 21 -27.87 31.52 -35.62
C PRO A 21 -27.88 30.15 -36.36
N ALA A 22 -28.46 29.14 -35.68
CA ALA A 22 -29.46 28.13 -36.09
C ALA A 22 -29.52 27.42 -37.49
N MET A 23 -29.78 26.10 -37.42
CA MET A 23 -30.62 25.24 -38.32
C MET A 23 -30.18 25.01 -39.79
N LEU A 24 -30.69 24.03 -40.57
CA LEU A 24 -31.69 22.94 -40.35
C LEU A 24 -30.95 21.55 -40.30
N LEU A 25 -31.35 20.34 -40.76
CA LEU A 25 -32.56 19.75 -41.40
C LEU A 25 -32.67 18.23 -41.05
N ALA A 26 -33.02 17.31 -41.98
CA ALA A 26 -33.33 15.88 -41.75
C ALA A 26 -33.04 14.98 -42.97
N GLY A 27 -33.07 13.63 -42.79
CA GLY A 27 -32.97 12.60 -43.85
C GLY A 27 -33.38 11.19 -43.35
N CYS A 28 -33.86 10.30 -44.24
CA CYS A 28 -34.65 9.09 -43.88
C CYS A 28 -34.07 7.74 -44.42
N LYS A 29 -34.52 6.57 -43.93
CA LYS A 29 -34.05 5.20 -44.33
C LYS A 29 -35.20 4.26 -44.84
N PRO A 30 -34.94 3.36 -45.83
CA PRO A 30 -35.83 2.25 -46.24
C PRO A 30 -35.49 0.85 -45.61
N PRO A 31 -36.33 -0.20 -45.82
CA PRO A 31 -36.26 -1.52 -45.15
C PRO A 31 -35.87 -2.71 -46.09
N ALA A 32 -36.37 -3.93 -45.77
CA ALA A 32 -36.16 -5.29 -46.35
C ALA A 32 -34.97 -6.10 -45.76
N GLU A 33 -35.05 -7.34 -45.23
CA GLU A 33 -35.92 -8.56 -45.39
C GLU A 33 -35.36 -9.59 -46.43
N PRO A 34 -35.69 -10.91 -46.36
CA PRO A 34 -34.96 -11.90 -45.52
C PRO A 34 -34.58 -13.20 -46.29
N ASP A 35 -34.62 -14.37 -45.60
CA ASP A 35 -34.61 -15.77 -46.10
C ASP A 35 -33.28 -16.40 -46.61
N PRO A 36 -33.11 -17.74 -46.58
CA PRO A 36 -33.73 -18.76 -45.69
C PRO A 36 -32.70 -19.73 -45.05
N GLU A 37 -33.19 -20.59 -44.14
CA GLU A 37 -32.42 -21.71 -43.55
C GLU A 37 -32.15 -22.86 -44.55
N PRO A 38 -30.99 -23.52 -44.48
CA PRO A 38 -30.83 -24.90 -44.94
C PRO A 38 -31.13 -25.89 -43.80
N THR A 39 -32.19 -26.68 -43.96
CA THR A 39 -32.57 -27.78 -43.04
C THR A 39 -31.41 -28.76 -42.81
N GLU A 40 -31.03 -29.00 -41.54
CA GLU A 40 -30.29 -30.21 -41.15
C GLU A 40 -31.14 -31.12 -40.26
N THR A 41 -31.75 -32.10 -40.93
CA THR A 41 -32.14 -33.45 -40.48
C THR A 41 -32.13 -33.73 -38.98
N ALA A 42 -33.33 -33.85 -38.38
CA ALA A 42 -33.49 -34.47 -37.07
C ALA A 42 -33.18 -35.98 -37.13
N LEU A 43 -32.25 -36.44 -36.28
CA LEU A 43 -32.10 -37.84 -35.86
C LEU A 43 -32.36 -37.95 -34.34
N PRO A 44 -32.64 -39.15 -33.79
CA PRO A 44 -33.58 -39.30 -32.68
C PRO A 44 -33.08 -38.91 -31.28
N GLU A 45 -34.05 -38.74 -30.39
CA GLU A 45 -33.90 -38.40 -28.98
C GLU A 45 -32.99 -39.39 -28.22
N ALA A 46 -31.84 -38.92 -27.76
CA ALA A 46 -31.04 -39.59 -26.74
C ALA A 46 -31.50 -39.10 -25.35
N THR A 47 -32.46 -39.81 -24.75
CA THR A 47 -33.01 -39.52 -23.42
C THR A 47 -32.09 -39.97 -22.30
N GLU A 48 -30.98 -39.25 -22.11
CA GLU A 48 -30.24 -39.29 -20.84
C GLU A 48 -29.85 -37.86 -20.46
N SER A 49 -30.59 -37.28 -19.51
CA SER A 49 -30.09 -36.12 -18.79
C SER A 49 -28.85 -36.59 -18.02
N PRO A 50 -27.64 -36.07 -18.28
CA PRO A 50 -26.54 -36.31 -17.34
C PRO A 50 -27.03 -35.77 -16.01
N ILE A 51 -26.98 -36.60 -14.95
CA ILE A 51 -27.26 -36.13 -13.61
C ILE A 51 -26.14 -35.15 -13.27
N SER A 52 -26.40 -33.87 -13.53
CA SER A 52 -25.56 -32.77 -13.13
C SER A 52 -25.72 -32.58 -11.63
N ILE A 53 -25.16 -33.54 -10.88
CA ILE A 53 -24.63 -33.30 -9.55
C ILE A 53 -23.55 -32.25 -9.72
N LEU A 54 -23.99 -30.99 -9.73
CA LEU A 54 -23.20 -29.80 -9.48
C LEU A 54 -22.61 -29.94 -8.08
N ARG A 55 -21.56 -30.77 -7.99
CA ARG A 55 -20.39 -30.41 -7.22
C ARG A 55 -19.88 -29.14 -7.89
N GLU A 56 -20.33 -28.02 -7.34
CA GLU A 56 -19.63 -26.75 -7.41
C GLU A 56 -18.13 -27.06 -7.32
N THR A 57 -17.40 -26.81 -8.40
CA THR A 57 -15.97 -27.14 -8.44
C THR A 57 -15.34 -26.28 -7.36
N PRO A 58 -14.77 -26.86 -6.28
CA PRO A 58 -14.23 -26.05 -5.21
C PRO A 58 -13.14 -25.19 -5.83
N GLU A 59 -13.28 -23.87 -5.72
CA GLU A 59 -12.30 -22.94 -6.26
C GLU A 59 -10.95 -23.29 -5.63
N PRO A 60 -9.87 -23.40 -6.42
CA PRO A 60 -8.60 -23.89 -5.91
C PRO A 60 -8.09 -22.88 -4.86
N ILE A 61 -7.87 -23.35 -3.64
CA ILE A 61 -7.43 -22.51 -2.51
C ILE A 61 -5.96 -22.13 -2.75
N VAL A 62 -5.74 -21.03 -3.47
CA VAL A 62 -4.39 -20.57 -3.88
C VAL A 62 -4.03 -19.17 -3.40
N GLU A 63 -4.93 -18.45 -2.72
CA GLU A 63 -4.67 -17.08 -2.24
C GLU A 63 -3.77 -16.99 -0.99
N ASP A 64 -3.61 -18.08 -0.22
CA ASP A 64 -2.77 -18.10 0.98
C ASP A 64 -1.29 -18.46 0.72
N LEU A 65 -0.95 -19.01 -0.46
CA LEU A 65 0.41 -19.50 -0.76
C LEU A 65 1.26 -18.51 -1.59
N LEU A 66 0.79 -17.29 -1.82
CA LEU A 66 1.64 -16.23 -2.37
C LEU A 66 2.39 -15.52 -1.24
N PRO A 67 3.74 -15.51 -1.24
CA PRO A 67 4.50 -14.75 -0.25
C PRO A 67 4.08 -13.28 -0.35
N THR A 68 3.64 -12.73 0.78
CA THR A 68 3.06 -11.39 0.79
C THR A 68 4.20 -10.36 0.74
N GLU A 69 4.25 -9.54 -0.32
CA GLU A 69 5.22 -8.44 -0.46
C GLU A 69 5.34 -7.59 0.81
N PRO A 70 6.53 -7.05 1.15
CA PRO A 70 6.70 -6.23 2.35
C PRO A 70 5.80 -4.98 2.32
N PHE A 71 5.25 -4.61 3.47
CA PHE A 71 4.44 -3.40 3.61
C PHE A 71 5.32 -2.23 4.06
N GLU A 72 5.37 -1.16 3.25
CA GLU A 72 6.13 0.06 3.57
C GLU A 72 5.22 1.27 3.78
N GLN A 73 5.52 2.09 4.79
CA GLN A 73 4.78 3.33 5.10
C GLN A 73 5.68 4.39 5.73
N THR A 74 5.46 5.66 5.36
CA THR A 74 6.18 6.80 5.94
C THR A 74 5.28 7.59 6.88
N ILE A 75 5.69 7.70 8.15
CA ILE A 75 5.02 8.46 9.22
C ILE A 75 5.73 9.83 9.38
N PRO A 76 5.08 10.98 9.12
CA PRO A 76 5.69 12.30 9.25
C PRO A 76 5.70 12.79 10.71
N PHE A 77 6.65 13.65 11.05
CA PHE A 77 6.79 14.25 12.38
C PHE A 77 7.00 15.78 12.34
N ALA A 78 6.40 16.47 13.31
CA ALA A 78 6.57 17.90 13.53
C ALA A 78 8.01 18.26 14.01
N ASP A 79 8.27 19.55 14.17
CA ASP A 79 9.57 20.07 14.62
C ASP A 79 9.96 19.60 16.02
N GLY A 80 11.19 19.10 16.17
CA GLY A 80 11.87 18.81 17.45
C GLY A 80 11.31 17.67 18.32
N GLY A 81 10.01 17.39 18.25
CA GLY A 81 9.30 16.43 19.10
C GLY A 81 9.22 15.00 18.56
N ALA A 82 8.53 14.17 19.34
CA ALA A 82 8.10 12.81 19.00
C ALA A 82 6.58 12.64 19.16
N ASP A 83 5.85 13.76 19.24
CA ASP A 83 4.40 13.81 19.35
C ASP A 83 3.74 13.35 18.05
N ILE A 84 2.75 12.45 18.17
CA ILE A 84 2.04 11.87 17.03
C ILE A 84 0.92 12.83 16.60
N SER A 85 0.99 13.30 15.35
CA SER A 85 -0.07 14.11 14.74
C SER A 85 -1.26 13.26 14.30
N GLU A 86 -2.38 13.92 13.97
CA GLU A 86 -3.56 13.24 13.41
C GLU A 86 -3.23 12.50 12.10
N GLU A 87 -2.47 13.13 11.18
CA GLU A 87 -1.96 12.49 9.96
C GLU A 87 -1.06 11.28 10.27
N ALA A 88 -0.18 11.39 11.27
CA ALA A 88 0.67 10.28 11.70
C ALA A 88 -0.17 9.12 12.27
N ALA A 89 -1.22 9.41 13.04
CA ALA A 89 -2.13 8.41 13.58
C ALA A 89 -2.94 7.69 12.49
N GLU A 90 -3.45 8.40 11.47
CA GLU A 90 -4.11 7.78 10.30
C GLU A 90 -3.15 6.84 9.52
N LYS A 91 -1.89 7.27 9.38
CA LYS A 91 -0.85 6.47 8.72
C LYS A 91 -0.46 5.24 9.54
N ILE A 92 -0.35 5.35 10.87
CA ILE A 92 -0.11 4.22 11.79
C ILE A 92 -1.30 3.26 11.79
N LYS A 93 -2.55 3.76 11.76
CA LYS A 93 -3.73 2.92 11.57
C LYS A 93 -3.63 2.09 10.28
N SER A 94 -3.15 2.67 9.19
CA SER A 94 -2.92 1.96 7.92
C SER A 94 -1.86 0.83 8.06
N VAL A 95 -0.86 1.00 8.91
CA VAL A 95 0.11 -0.07 9.27
C VAL A 95 -0.61 -1.22 9.98
N ILE A 96 -1.40 -0.91 11.01
CA ILE A 96 -2.17 -1.88 11.81
C ILE A 96 -3.21 -2.64 10.96
N GLU A 97 -3.78 -1.97 9.96
CA GLU A 97 -4.76 -2.57 9.05
C GLU A 97 -4.14 -3.46 7.94
N SER A 98 -2.81 -3.48 7.76
CA SER A 98 -2.11 -4.31 6.75
C SER A 98 -2.20 -5.82 7.00
N LYS A 99 -2.05 -6.64 5.93
CA LYS A 99 -2.01 -8.13 6.03
C LYS A 99 -0.77 -8.57 6.82
N GLN A 100 0.36 -7.93 6.56
CA GLN A 100 1.69 -8.21 7.10
C GLN A 100 1.74 -8.00 8.62
N PHE A 101 1.17 -6.90 9.13
CA PHE A 101 1.05 -6.64 10.57
C PHE A 101 0.22 -7.74 11.27
N LYS A 102 -0.92 -8.10 10.68
CA LYS A 102 -1.88 -9.09 11.22
C LYS A 102 -1.36 -10.53 11.16
N LEU A 103 -0.53 -10.87 10.18
CA LEU A 103 0.07 -12.20 10.02
C LEU A 103 1.33 -12.43 10.89
N GLY A 104 1.67 -11.54 11.81
CA GLY A 104 2.85 -11.73 12.67
C GLY A 104 4.18 -11.28 12.06
N GLY A 105 4.16 -10.63 10.89
CA GLY A 105 5.37 -10.18 10.18
C GLY A 105 6.30 -9.29 11.01
N ALA A 106 7.60 -9.37 10.74
CA ALA A 106 8.64 -8.61 11.45
C ALA A 106 8.63 -7.13 11.05
N ILE A 107 8.70 -6.23 12.03
CA ILE A 107 8.52 -4.79 11.89
C ILE A 107 9.86 -4.08 12.11
N THR A 108 10.29 -3.26 11.16
CA THR A 108 11.46 -2.38 11.32
C THR A 108 11.06 -0.91 11.20
N LEU A 109 11.58 -0.09 12.11
CA LEU A 109 11.26 1.34 12.28
C LEU A 109 12.54 2.18 12.17
N TRP A 110 12.75 2.85 11.03
CA TRP A 110 13.87 3.78 10.83
C TRP A 110 13.44 5.20 11.19
N GLY A 111 13.96 5.75 12.27
CA GLY A 111 13.71 7.14 12.66
C GLY A 111 14.69 8.11 11.99
N HIS A 112 14.18 9.24 11.48
CA HIS A 112 14.96 10.30 10.84
C HIS A 112 14.63 11.70 11.40
N THR A 113 15.56 12.64 11.18
CA THR A 113 15.42 14.07 11.50
C THR A 113 15.81 14.93 10.31
N ASP A 114 15.58 16.24 10.43
CA ASP A 114 16.31 17.22 9.64
C ASP A 114 17.70 17.49 10.27
N SER A 115 18.53 18.29 9.59
CA SER A 115 19.90 18.63 10.03
C SER A 115 19.98 19.90 10.88
N SER A 116 19.07 20.07 11.86
CA SER A 116 19.02 21.28 12.71
C SER A 116 19.65 21.09 14.10
N GLY A 117 19.71 19.84 14.59
CA GLY A 117 20.46 19.50 15.80
C GLY A 117 21.91 19.15 15.48
N ASN A 118 22.65 18.68 16.48
CA ASN A 118 23.88 17.92 16.27
C ASN A 118 23.58 16.43 16.20
N ASP A 119 24.55 15.63 15.74
CA ASP A 119 24.45 14.19 15.52
C ASP A 119 23.81 13.45 16.71
N GLU A 120 24.24 13.75 17.94
CA GLU A 120 23.75 13.12 19.16
C GLU A 120 22.30 13.51 19.50
N ALA A 121 21.93 14.77 19.29
CA ALA A 121 20.54 15.23 19.42
C ALA A 121 19.65 14.60 18.35
N ASN A 122 20.14 14.50 17.11
CA ASN A 122 19.42 13.95 15.97
C ASN A 122 19.21 12.44 16.12
N LEU A 123 20.23 11.68 16.55
CA LEU A 123 20.11 10.25 16.91
C LEU A 123 19.14 10.04 18.08
N ARG A 124 19.15 10.90 19.09
CA ARG A 124 18.21 10.82 20.22
C ARG A 124 16.76 11.13 19.79
N ALA A 125 16.55 12.13 18.93
CA ALA A 125 15.23 12.52 18.45
C ALA A 125 14.63 11.49 17.48
N SER A 126 15.44 10.97 16.55
CA SER A 126 15.02 9.87 15.66
C SER A 126 14.63 8.61 16.45
N LYS A 127 15.44 8.20 17.44
CA LYS A 127 15.09 7.05 18.31
C LYS A 127 13.74 7.24 18.98
N ARG A 128 13.50 8.41 19.59
CA ARG A 128 12.23 8.75 20.28
C ARG A 128 11.01 8.71 19.38
N ARG A 129 11.15 9.06 18.10
CA ARG A 129 10.06 9.00 17.12
C ARG A 129 9.70 7.56 16.78
N ALA A 130 10.71 6.73 16.55
CA ALA A 130 10.50 5.30 16.33
C ALA A 130 9.95 4.60 17.60
N GLU A 131 10.39 4.99 18.80
CA GLU A 131 9.81 4.55 20.09
C GLU A 131 8.33 4.96 20.23
N ALA A 132 7.95 6.17 19.81
CA ALA A 132 6.55 6.62 19.84
C ALA A 132 5.65 5.88 18.84
N VAL A 133 6.19 5.48 17.67
CA VAL A 133 5.48 4.60 16.73
C VAL A 133 5.37 3.18 17.31
N ALA A 134 6.47 2.63 17.85
CA ALA A 134 6.50 1.30 18.45
C ALA A 134 5.43 1.14 19.55
N ALA A 135 5.36 2.09 20.49
CA ALA A 135 4.38 2.05 21.58
C ALA A 135 2.92 1.99 21.09
N LEU A 136 2.58 2.64 19.97
CA LEU A 136 1.23 2.57 19.37
C LEU A 136 0.98 1.25 18.61
N LEU A 137 2.04 0.62 18.07
CA LEU A 137 1.95 -0.71 17.48
C LEU A 137 1.82 -1.80 18.55
N GLU A 138 2.53 -1.65 19.67
CA GLU A 138 2.41 -2.49 20.88
C GLU A 138 1.01 -2.37 21.50
N GLU A 139 0.47 -1.15 21.65
CA GLU A 139 -0.92 -0.92 22.09
C GLU A 139 -1.95 -1.56 21.14
N ALA A 140 -1.64 -1.61 19.84
CA ALA A 140 -2.43 -2.31 18.82
C ALA A 140 -2.21 -3.84 18.78
N GLY A 141 -1.40 -4.41 19.68
CA GLY A 141 -1.19 -5.85 19.81
C GLY A 141 -0.01 -6.43 19.01
N ALA A 142 0.96 -5.60 18.59
CA ALA A 142 2.25 -6.10 18.15
C ALA A 142 3.05 -6.67 19.33
N ASP A 143 3.75 -7.78 19.12
CA ASP A 143 4.73 -8.29 20.08
C ASP A 143 6.01 -7.43 20.00
N PRO A 144 6.56 -6.92 21.12
CA PRO A 144 7.81 -6.17 21.12
C PRO A 144 9.00 -6.92 20.49
N GLU A 145 9.04 -8.25 20.54
CA GLU A 145 10.11 -9.04 19.90
C GLU A 145 10.07 -8.95 18.36
N ARG A 146 8.94 -8.55 17.78
CA ARG A 146 8.80 -8.29 16.33
C ARG A 146 9.31 -6.90 15.93
N ILE A 147 9.60 -5.99 16.86
CA ILE A 147 9.86 -4.57 16.56
C ILE A 147 11.35 -4.21 16.70
N THR A 148 11.99 -3.93 15.56
CA THR A 148 13.36 -3.43 15.49
C THR A 148 13.39 -1.92 15.28
N ILE A 149 13.99 -1.16 16.21
CA ILE A 149 14.14 0.30 16.11
C ILE A 149 15.57 0.67 15.65
N ILE A 150 15.66 1.45 14.56
CA ILE A 150 16.92 1.93 14.00
C ILE A 150 16.90 3.47 13.99
N ALA A 151 17.85 4.10 14.69
CA ALA A 151 17.96 5.56 14.78
C ALA A 151 18.98 6.08 13.76
N MET A 152 18.51 6.75 12.70
CA MET A 152 19.36 7.26 11.61
C MET A 152 19.80 8.72 11.81
N GLY A 153 19.17 9.46 12.74
CA GLY A 153 19.41 10.89 12.89
C GLY A 153 19.10 11.65 11.59
N GLU A 154 19.99 12.55 11.19
CA GLU A 154 19.86 13.31 9.94
C GLU A 154 20.34 12.55 8.69
N MET A 155 20.82 11.30 8.85
CA MET A 155 21.26 10.49 7.71
C MET A 155 20.07 10.09 6.82
N LEU A 156 20.36 9.89 5.53
CA LEU A 156 19.39 9.54 4.49
C LEU A 156 18.22 10.55 4.43
N ALA A 157 18.57 11.82 4.32
CA ALA A 157 17.66 12.90 3.94
C ALA A 157 17.13 12.66 2.51
N ILE A 158 15.80 12.69 2.37
CA ILE A 158 15.08 12.49 1.10
C ILE A 158 14.77 13.82 0.38
N ALA A 159 14.97 14.94 1.05
CA ALA A 159 14.83 16.29 0.50
C ALA A 159 15.93 17.23 1.06
N PRO A 160 16.20 18.38 0.41
CA PRO A 160 17.17 19.35 0.91
C PRO A 160 16.79 19.89 2.30
N ASN A 161 17.76 20.02 3.21
CA ASN A 161 17.53 20.74 4.49
C ASN A 161 17.72 22.26 4.35
N ALA A 162 18.34 22.73 3.25
CA ALA A 162 18.65 24.12 2.98
C ALA A 162 18.53 24.44 1.49
N LYS A 163 18.21 25.71 1.18
CA LYS A 163 18.14 26.25 -0.17
C LYS A 163 19.53 26.66 -0.69
N LEU A 164 19.61 26.99 -1.97
CA LEU A 164 20.86 27.40 -2.64
C LEU A 164 21.49 28.70 -2.07
N ASP A 165 20.74 29.51 -1.32
CA ASP A 165 21.24 30.70 -0.63
C ASP A 165 21.76 30.41 0.79
N GLY A 166 21.71 29.15 1.24
CA GLY A 166 22.09 28.73 2.59
C GLY A 166 21.01 28.93 3.65
N THR A 167 19.81 29.43 3.30
CA THR A 167 18.68 29.49 4.23
C THR A 167 18.02 28.12 4.42
N PRO A 168 17.46 27.80 5.60
CA PRO A 168 16.72 26.56 5.83
C PRO A 168 15.59 26.33 4.83
N ASP A 169 15.42 25.10 4.37
CA ASP A 169 14.30 24.69 3.51
C ASP A 169 13.27 23.90 4.33
N GLU A 170 12.29 24.60 4.92
CA GLU A 170 11.31 23.99 5.82
C GLU A 170 10.45 22.91 5.16
N GLU A 171 10.23 22.96 3.84
CA GLU A 171 9.47 21.92 3.14
C GLU A 171 10.28 20.61 3.04
N GLY A 172 11.57 20.72 2.73
CA GLY A 172 12.47 19.57 2.70
C GLY A 172 12.83 19.04 4.09
N ARG A 173 13.06 19.94 5.06
CA ARG A 173 13.22 19.59 6.49
C ARG A 173 12.01 18.82 7.02
N ALA A 174 10.78 19.26 6.72
CA ALA A 174 9.56 18.56 7.13
C ALA A 174 9.48 17.14 6.57
N LYS A 175 9.86 16.93 5.29
CA LYS A 175 9.92 15.59 4.68
C LYS A 175 10.98 14.70 5.32
N ASN A 176 12.11 15.26 5.74
CA ASN A 176 13.18 14.50 6.39
C ASN A 176 12.81 14.04 7.82
N ARG A 177 11.98 14.81 8.54
CA ARG A 177 11.45 14.45 9.86
C ARG A 177 10.35 13.37 9.75
N ARG A 178 10.77 12.10 9.70
CA ARG A 178 9.89 10.95 9.50
C ARG A 178 10.31 9.72 10.32
N VAL A 179 9.41 8.75 10.44
CA VAL A 179 9.75 7.34 10.67
C VAL A 179 9.33 6.57 9.42
N GLU A 180 10.24 5.79 8.86
CA GLU A 180 9.92 4.77 7.85
C GLU A 180 9.61 3.46 8.56
N VAL A 181 8.51 2.82 8.15
CA VAL A 181 8.04 1.53 8.65
C VAL A 181 8.13 0.54 7.50
N SER A 182 8.79 -0.60 7.71
CA SER A 182 8.68 -1.77 6.82
C SER A 182 8.24 -2.98 7.64
N ILE A 183 7.28 -3.74 7.12
CA ILE A 183 6.85 -5.01 7.69
C ILE A 183 7.06 -6.12 6.66
N SER A 184 8.01 -7.00 6.93
CA SER A 184 8.22 -8.22 6.14
C SER A 184 7.05 -9.19 6.35
N PRO A 185 6.72 -10.06 5.38
CA PRO A 185 5.87 -11.22 5.65
C PRO A 185 6.47 -12.06 6.81
N PRO A 186 5.66 -12.84 7.54
CA PRO A 186 6.21 -13.93 8.33
C PRO A 186 6.98 -14.89 7.41
N GLU A 187 8.09 -15.44 7.90
CA GLU A 187 8.78 -16.52 7.21
C GLU A 187 7.82 -17.72 7.07
N GLN A 188 7.79 -18.38 5.92
CA GLN A 188 7.05 -19.62 5.75
C GLN A 188 7.92 -20.74 6.33
N ASP A 189 7.39 -21.51 7.28
CA ASP A 189 8.05 -22.71 7.80
C ASP A 189 8.04 -23.82 6.74
N ASP A 190 8.97 -23.76 5.77
CA ASP A 190 9.13 -24.70 4.64
C ASP A 190 9.56 -26.14 5.06
N GLU A 191 9.25 -26.58 6.30
CA GLU A 191 9.67 -27.87 6.88
C GLU A 191 9.17 -29.10 6.10
N GLU A 192 8.11 -28.98 5.28
CA GLU A 192 7.62 -30.10 4.44
C GLU A 192 8.39 -30.28 3.10
N THR A 193 9.58 -29.68 2.95
CA THR A 193 10.47 -29.92 1.79
C THR A 193 11.71 -30.78 2.07
N ALA A 194 11.97 -31.16 3.33
CA ALA A 194 13.24 -31.76 3.75
C ALA A 194 13.14 -33.17 4.36
N LYS A 195 12.11 -33.97 4.04
CA LYS A 195 12.02 -35.39 4.44
C LYS A 195 12.35 -36.32 3.26
N THR A 196 13.63 -36.60 3.07
CA THR A 196 14.12 -37.60 2.10
C THR A 196 13.53 -38.99 2.35
N PRO A 197 12.93 -39.66 1.35
CA PRO A 197 12.29 -40.97 1.52
C PRO A 197 13.29 -42.14 1.45
N ASP A 198 14.41 -42.05 2.17
CA ASP A 198 15.49 -43.06 2.16
C ASP A 198 15.42 -44.05 3.36
N ASP A 199 14.76 -43.70 4.47
CA ASP A 199 14.63 -44.53 5.68
C ASP A 199 13.62 -45.69 5.56
N VAL A 200 13.40 -46.24 4.35
CA VAL A 200 12.42 -47.33 4.09
C VAL A 200 13.09 -48.69 3.86
N ALA A 201 14.42 -48.79 4.04
CA ALA A 201 15.22 -49.95 3.65
C ALA A 201 16.14 -50.50 4.75
N SER A 202 15.69 -50.55 6.01
CA SER A 202 16.47 -51.11 7.13
C SER A 202 15.65 -51.90 8.17
N ASP A 203 14.64 -52.67 7.74
CA ASP A 203 14.09 -53.77 8.54
C ASP A 203 14.06 -55.07 7.74
N ALA A 204 15.05 -55.92 8.01
CA ALA A 204 15.14 -57.29 7.54
C ALA A 204 15.52 -58.17 8.74
N PRO A 205 14.59 -58.96 9.31
CA PRO A 205 14.86 -59.71 10.52
C PRO A 205 15.85 -60.85 10.25
N ALA A 206 17.00 -60.80 10.92
CA ALA A 206 18.01 -61.85 10.87
C ALA A 206 17.48 -63.17 11.49
N GLU A 207 17.88 -64.31 10.92
CA GLU A 207 17.42 -65.63 11.34
C GLU A 207 17.85 -66.00 12.77
N ALA A 208 17.04 -66.85 13.41
CA ALA A 208 17.31 -67.38 14.74
C ALA A 208 18.48 -68.38 14.75
N PRO A 209 19.23 -68.51 15.87
CA PRO A 209 20.36 -69.44 15.95
C PRO A 209 19.90 -70.90 16.00
N ALA A 210 20.62 -71.77 15.30
CA ALA A 210 20.38 -73.21 15.28
C ALA A 210 21.52 -73.99 15.98
N THR A 211 21.16 -74.70 17.06
CA THR A 211 21.92 -75.73 17.81
C THR A 211 23.34 -75.40 18.26
#